data_AF-A0A7V5PPB9-F1
#
_entry.id   AF-A0A7V5PPB9-F1
#
_cell.length_a   1.000
_cell.length_b   1.000
_cell.length_c   1.000
_cell.angle_alpha   90.00
_cell.angle_beta   90.00
_cell.angle_gamma   90.00
#
_symmetry.space_group_name_H-M   'P 1'
#
loop_
_entity.id
_entity.type
_entity.pdbx_description
1 polymer ?
#
loop_
_entity_poly.entity_id
_entity_poly.type
_entity_poly.pdbx_seq_one_letter_code
_entity_poly.pdbx_strand_id
1 'polypeptide(L)'
;MVKRNCLILVLFIILFLNATLYSGDKPFQWHTGEQLTYKVKWAFVRLGTVQLSIEDSLKLDSIPVHKVTFRIDSNPLLFFVDVHSVFTCYIDDQIRPVYYIASERNFRKRQKAIYRFYYPDSFFTIDFMDQKDTTRYRRVTLPLKETVFDGISLIFHARSRIAKVSKDTVTSFLNDKLGKVYLNYHGADSLIHVSAIPRPVPSYYIDGVINMKGIAGVTGPFKGWFARDAQRPPLKAYLKVFVGNVIAELESWKKWQPPRE
;
A
#
# COMPACT_ATOMS: atom_id res chain seq x y z
N MET A 1 -39.28 13.77 -54.94
CA MET A 1 -39.73 12.98 -53.79
C MET A 1 -38.58 12.11 -53.25
N VAL A 2 -37.46 12.73 -52.79
CA VAL A 2 -36.29 12.00 -52.25
C VAL A 2 -35.54 12.94 -51.28
N LYS A 3 -36.12 13.29 -50.12
CA LYS A 3 -35.39 14.07 -49.09
C LYS A 3 -35.69 13.69 -47.64
N ARG A 4 -36.50 12.66 -47.38
CA ARG A 4 -36.92 12.30 -46.00
C ARG A 4 -36.31 11.00 -45.44
N ASN A 5 -35.50 10.29 -46.20
CA ASN A 5 -34.88 9.02 -45.76
C ASN A 5 -33.38 9.13 -45.41
N CYS A 6 -32.72 10.25 -45.72
CA CYS A 6 -31.30 10.44 -45.41
C CYS A 6 -31.08 10.92 -43.96
N LEU A 7 -32.04 11.68 -43.40
CA LEU A 7 -31.91 12.23 -42.04
C LEU A 7 -32.04 11.15 -40.94
N ILE A 8 -32.82 10.11 -41.18
CA ILE A 8 -33.00 8.98 -40.23
C ILE A 8 -31.77 8.08 -40.21
N LEU A 9 -31.08 7.92 -41.35
CA LEU A 9 -29.86 7.12 -41.44
C LEU A 9 -28.67 7.79 -40.71
N VAL A 10 -28.58 9.12 -40.77
CA VAL A 10 -27.54 9.89 -40.05
C VAL A 10 -27.78 9.88 -38.54
N LEU A 11 -29.04 9.88 -38.08
CA LEU A 11 -29.37 9.77 -36.65
C LEU A 11 -29.04 8.38 -36.09
N PHE A 12 -29.21 7.32 -36.88
CA PHE A 12 -28.84 5.96 -36.49
C PHE A 12 -27.31 5.78 -36.36
N ILE A 13 -26.53 6.42 -37.23
CA ILE A 13 -25.05 6.34 -37.18
C ILE A 13 -24.48 7.05 -35.95
N ILE A 14 -25.11 8.14 -35.48
CA ILE A 14 -24.68 8.85 -34.26
C ILE A 14 -25.01 8.06 -32.98
N LEU A 15 -26.05 7.21 -33.00
CA LEU A 15 -26.39 6.31 -31.89
C LEU A 15 -25.42 5.11 -31.74
N PHE A 16 -24.75 4.70 -32.82
CA PHE A 16 -23.77 3.61 -32.78
C PHE A 16 -22.33 4.05 -32.47
N LEU A 17 -22.01 5.35 -32.52
CA LEU A 17 -20.65 5.83 -32.25
C LEU A 17 -20.31 6.04 -30.76
N ASN A 18 -21.27 5.90 -29.83
CA ASN A 18 -21.04 6.11 -28.39
C ASN A 18 -20.90 4.83 -27.56
N ALA A 19 -20.60 3.69 -28.20
CA ALA A 19 -20.36 2.43 -27.50
C ALA A 19 -18.97 1.86 -27.77
N THR A 20 -17.94 2.70 -27.83
CA THR A 20 -16.65 2.28 -27.25
C THR A 20 -16.65 2.76 -25.80
N LEU A 21 -17.41 2.06 -24.96
CA LEU A 21 -17.02 1.98 -23.56
C LEU A 21 -15.63 1.37 -23.58
N TYR A 22 -14.61 2.23 -23.52
CA TYR A 22 -13.36 1.86 -22.90
C TYR A 22 -13.79 1.17 -21.60
N SER A 23 -13.58 -0.14 -21.53
CA SER A 23 -13.43 -0.80 -20.23
C SER A 23 -12.12 -0.28 -19.63
N GLY A 24 -12.06 1.03 -19.37
CA GLY A 24 -10.97 1.65 -18.66
C GLY A 24 -10.95 1.06 -17.27
N ASP A 25 -9.77 0.66 -16.80
CA ASP A 25 -9.63 0.12 -15.46
C ASP A 25 -10.26 1.08 -14.45
N LYS A 26 -11.22 0.56 -13.66
CA LYS A 26 -11.97 1.37 -12.68
C LYS A 26 -11.00 2.12 -11.77
N PRO A 27 -11.22 3.41 -11.46
CA PRO A 27 -10.35 4.13 -10.54
C PRO A 27 -10.25 3.41 -9.20
N PHE A 28 -9.11 3.56 -8.52
CA PHE A 28 -8.95 3.01 -7.17
C PHE A 28 -10.00 3.60 -6.23
N GLN A 29 -10.61 2.75 -5.41
CA GLN A 29 -11.60 3.14 -4.42
C GLN A 29 -11.13 2.77 -3.02
N TRP A 30 -11.30 3.69 -2.09
CA TRP A 30 -11.14 3.41 -0.67
C TRP A 30 -12.34 2.60 -0.17
N HIS A 31 -12.08 1.59 0.67
CA HIS A 31 -13.11 0.75 1.26
C HIS A 31 -13.00 0.77 2.78
N THR A 32 -13.73 1.68 3.44
CA THR A 32 -13.80 1.77 4.90
C THR A 32 -14.22 0.43 5.52
N GLY A 33 -13.52 0.01 6.56
CA GLY A 33 -13.72 -1.28 7.22
C GLY A 33 -13.01 -2.46 6.54
N GLU A 34 -12.26 -2.23 5.46
CA GLU A 34 -11.37 -3.24 4.89
C GLU A 34 -10.38 -3.76 5.95
N GLN A 35 -10.25 -5.07 6.03
CA GLN A 35 -9.19 -5.73 6.81
C GLN A 35 -8.57 -6.82 5.96
N LEU A 36 -7.25 -6.81 5.80
CA LEU A 36 -6.48 -7.79 5.04
C LEU A 36 -5.40 -8.38 5.95
N THR A 37 -5.43 -9.69 6.15
CA THR A 37 -4.43 -10.41 6.95
C THR A 37 -3.55 -11.24 6.05
N TYR A 38 -2.25 -11.12 6.24
CA TYR A 38 -1.20 -11.80 5.48
C TYR A 38 -0.38 -12.70 6.39
N LYS A 39 -0.02 -13.86 5.87
CA LYS A 39 1.01 -14.72 6.47
C LYS A 39 2.35 -14.42 5.80
N VAL A 40 3.41 -14.29 6.60
CA VAL A 40 4.78 -14.10 6.10
C VAL A 40 5.56 -15.40 6.26
N LYS A 41 6.12 -15.91 5.17
CA LYS A 41 6.85 -17.18 5.14
C LYS A 41 8.29 -17.00 4.66
N TRP A 42 9.20 -17.74 5.26
CA TRP A 42 10.55 -18.01 4.78
C TRP A 42 10.68 -19.50 4.52
N ALA A 43 10.85 -19.88 3.25
CA ALA A 43 10.66 -21.26 2.80
C ALA A 43 9.31 -21.81 3.32
N PHE A 44 9.33 -22.90 4.10
CA PHE A 44 8.15 -23.51 4.71
C PHE A 44 7.82 -22.95 6.11
N VAL A 45 8.67 -22.11 6.69
CA VAL A 45 8.52 -21.58 8.06
C VAL A 45 7.67 -20.31 8.04
N ARG A 46 6.62 -20.26 8.87
CA ARG A 46 5.83 -19.04 9.09
C ARG A 46 6.56 -18.11 10.06
N LEU A 47 7.03 -16.98 9.55
CA LEU A 47 7.72 -15.96 10.33
C LEU A 47 6.78 -15.10 11.17
N GLY A 48 5.54 -14.92 10.72
CA GLY A 48 4.60 -14.04 11.41
C GLY A 48 3.37 -13.67 10.58
N THR A 49 2.69 -12.63 11.03
CA THR A 49 1.49 -12.05 10.43
C THR A 49 1.63 -10.56 10.21
N VAL A 50 0.97 -10.09 9.16
CA VAL A 50 0.78 -8.68 8.88
C VAL A 50 -0.72 -8.44 8.73
N GLN A 51 -1.26 -7.42 9.38
CA GLN A 51 -2.66 -7.02 9.25
C GLN A 51 -2.74 -5.57 8.79
N LEU A 52 -3.40 -5.33 7.67
CA LEU A 52 -3.73 -4.01 7.16
C LEU A 52 -5.22 -3.75 7.37
N SER A 53 -5.57 -2.59 7.92
CA SER A 53 -6.96 -2.20 8.10
C SER A 53 -7.21 -0.75 7.72
N ILE A 54 -8.26 -0.48 6.95
CA ILE A 54 -8.76 0.87 6.65
C ILE A 54 -9.88 1.16 7.65
N GLU A 55 -9.64 2.14 8.52
CA GLU A 55 -10.59 2.64 9.49
C GLU A 55 -11.41 3.80 8.88
N ASP A 56 -12.23 4.47 9.70
CA ASP A 56 -13.12 5.54 9.23
C ASP A 56 -12.36 6.71 8.58
N SER A 57 -13.06 7.37 7.66
CA SER A 57 -12.64 8.67 7.13
C SER A 57 -12.82 9.71 8.21
N LEU A 58 -11.76 10.44 8.51
CA LEU A 58 -11.71 11.45 9.55
C LEU A 58 -11.38 12.80 8.91
N LYS A 59 -11.63 13.89 9.63
CA LYS A 59 -11.01 15.18 9.33
C LYS A 59 -9.87 15.41 10.31
N LEU A 60 -8.67 15.64 9.79
CA LEU A 60 -7.52 16.07 10.56
C LEU A 60 -7.18 17.49 10.12
N ASP A 61 -7.30 18.47 11.02
CA ASP A 61 -7.08 19.89 10.70
C ASP A 61 -7.87 20.36 9.46
N SER A 62 -9.13 19.91 9.35
CA SER A 62 -10.04 20.13 8.21
C SER A 62 -9.68 19.40 6.91
N ILE A 63 -8.59 18.64 6.86
CA ILE A 63 -8.21 17.80 5.72
C ILE A 63 -8.94 16.46 5.82
N PRO A 64 -9.70 16.03 4.80
CA PRO A 64 -10.26 14.67 4.77
C PRO A 64 -9.11 13.66 4.65
N VAL A 65 -9.11 12.67 5.53
CA VAL A 65 -8.07 11.64 5.59
C VAL A 65 -8.66 10.26 5.83
N HIS A 66 -8.03 9.25 5.25
CA HIS A 66 -8.25 7.84 5.54
C HIS A 66 -7.23 7.37 6.57
N LYS A 67 -7.72 6.85 7.71
CA LYS A 67 -6.85 6.22 8.71
C LYS A 67 -6.59 4.77 8.33
N VAL A 68 -5.32 4.41 8.16
CA VAL A 68 -4.89 3.06 7.83
C VAL A 68 -3.94 2.57 8.92
N THR A 69 -4.19 1.36 9.42
CA THR A 69 -3.35 0.72 10.44
C THR A 69 -2.70 -0.53 9.86
N PHE A 70 -1.42 -0.72 10.16
CA PHE A 70 -0.61 -1.86 9.77
C PHE A 70 0.01 -2.49 11.02
N ARG A 71 -0.41 -3.71 11.37
CA ARG A 71 0.12 -4.47 12.52
C ARG A 71 1.03 -5.58 12.03
N ILE A 72 2.19 -5.74 12.65
CA ILE A 72 3.17 -6.78 12.34
C ILE A 72 3.48 -7.52 13.63
N ASP A 73 3.25 -8.83 13.59
CA ASP A 73 3.51 -9.73 14.71
C ASP A 73 4.37 -10.90 14.21
N SER A 74 5.53 -11.12 14.82
CA SER A 74 6.32 -12.31 14.57
C SER A 74 5.68 -13.54 15.22
N ASN A 75 6.03 -14.71 14.71
CA ASN A 75 5.64 -15.98 15.30
C ASN A 75 6.34 -16.14 16.66
N PRO A 76 5.61 -16.23 17.78
CA PRO A 76 6.20 -16.27 19.11
C PRO A 76 7.06 -17.52 19.37
N LEU A 77 6.93 -18.56 18.54
CA LEU A 77 7.75 -19.77 18.61
C LEU A 77 9.16 -19.59 18.01
N LEU A 78 9.42 -18.50 17.28
CA LEU A 78 10.71 -18.24 16.64
C LEU A 78 11.56 -17.29 17.49
N PHE A 79 12.45 -17.84 18.30
CA PHE A 79 13.32 -17.07 19.21
C PHE A 79 14.26 -16.08 18.49
N PHE A 80 14.49 -16.22 17.18
CA PHE A 80 15.36 -15.35 16.38
C PHE A 80 14.60 -14.22 15.65
N VAL A 81 13.27 -14.16 15.76
CA VAL A 81 12.43 -13.09 15.16
C VAL A 81 11.49 -12.52 16.22
N ASP A 82 11.72 -11.27 16.62
CA ASP A 82 10.83 -10.54 17.52
C ASP A 82 10.43 -9.21 16.91
N VAL A 83 9.19 -9.16 16.43
CA VAL A 83 8.58 -7.96 15.88
C VAL A 83 7.16 -7.90 16.41
N HIS A 84 6.87 -6.87 17.19
CA HIS A 84 5.52 -6.50 17.58
C HIS A 84 5.37 -5.01 17.34
N SER A 85 4.92 -4.64 16.13
CA SER A 85 4.89 -3.26 15.70
C SER A 85 3.54 -2.88 15.13
N VAL A 86 3.08 -1.69 15.48
CA VAL A 86 1.84 -1.10 14.98
C VAL A 86 2.18 0.25 14.36
N PHE A 87 1.81 0.39 13.09
CA PHE A 87 1.95 1.61 12.34
C PHE A 87 0.57 2.14 11.97
N THR A 88 0.36 3.45 12.07
CA THR A 88 -0.89 4.09 11.67
C THR A 88 -0.57 5.28 10.81
N CYS A 89 -1.16 5.35 9.62
CA CYS A 89 -1.02 6.47 8.69
C CYS A 89 -2.38 7.11 8.42
N TYR A 90 -2.41 8.43 8.35
CA TYR A 90 -3.55 9.22 7.92
C TYR A 90 -3.20 9.77 6.54
N ILE A 91 -3.92 9.31 5.54
CA ILE A 91 -3.62 9.52 4.12
C ILE A 91 -4.71 10.42 3.52
N ASP A 92 -4.34 11.51 2.86
CA ASP A 92 -5.31 12.37 2.18
C ASP A 92 -5.79 11.79 0.83
N ASP A 93 -6.74 12.47 0.19
CA ASP A 93 -7.30 12.05 -1.11
C ASP A 93 -6.27 12.01 -2.25
N GLN A 94 -5.12 12.68 -2.08
CA GLN A 94 -4.00 12.66 -3.03
C GLN A 94 -2.97 11.57 -2.71
N ILE A 95 -3.28 10.69 -1.74
CA ILE A 95 -2.43 9.59 -1.27
C ILE A 95 -1.15 10.10 -0.60
N ARG A 96 -1.20 11.30 -0.01
CA ARG A 96 -0.08 11.86 0.74
C ARG A 96 -0.26 11.55 2.23
N PRO A 97 0.77 11.07 2.93
CA PRO A 97 0.71 10.94 4.38
C PRO A 97 0.64 12.33 5.01
N VAL A 98 -0.35 12.56 5.87
CA VAL A 98 -0.52 13.80 6.66
C VAL A 98 0.02 13.59 8.08
N TYR A 99 -0.28 12.43 8.65
CA TYR A 99 0.14 12.06 10.00
C TYR A 99 0.50 10.58 10.04
N TYR A 100 1.62 10.24 10.67
CA TYR A 100 2.05 8.84 10.78
C TYR A 100 2.56 8.54 12.19
N ILE A 101 2.20 7.39 12.71
CA ILE A 101 2.60 6.91 14.03
C ILE A 101 3.26 5.55 13.85
N ALA A 102 4.48 5.42 14.33
CA ALA A 102 5.18 4.16 14.44
C ALA A 102 5.32 3.77 15.90
N SER A 103 4.73 2.65 16.30
CA SER A 103 4.91 2.04 17.62
C SER A 103 5.63 0.72 17.44
N GLU A 104 6.94 0.70 17.72
CA GLU A 104 7.81 -0.45 17.47
C GLU A 104 8.20 -1.11 18.79
N ARG A 105 8.01 -2.43 18.89
CA ARG A 105 8.53 -3.25 19.96
C ARG A 105 9.30 -4.45 19.38
N ASN A 106 10.52 -4.63 19.88
CA ASN A 106 11.33 -5.83 19.69
C ASN A 106 12.23 -6.04 20.93
N PHE A 107 13.10 -7.05 20.90
CA PHE A 107 13.97 -7.44 22.01
C PHE A 107 14.79 -6.29 22.59
N ARG A 108 15.19 -5.33 21.75
CA ARG A 108 16.11 -4.26 22.13
C ARG A 108 15.44 -2.90 22.26
N LYS A 109 14.33 -2.69 21.55
CA LYS A 109 13.76 -1.36 21.30
C LYS A 109 12.27 -1.37 21.60
N ARG A 110 11.82 -0.39 22.38
CA ARG A 110 10.41 -0.06 22.55
C ARG A 110 10.23 1.44 22.34
N GLN A 111 9.91 1.82 21.11
CA GLN A 111 9.93 3.22 20.67
C GLN A 111 8.60 3.59 20.06
N LYS A 112 8.18 4.83 20.31
CA LYS A 112 7.13 5.50 19.56
C LYS A 112 7.75 6.63 18.75
N ALA A 113 7.36 6.76 17.50
CA ALA A 113 7.69 7.90 16.66
C ALA A 113 6.43 8.49 16.05
N ILE A 114 6.29 9.82 16.09
CA ILE A 114 5.15 10.54 15.55
C ILE A 114 5.65 11.49 14.47
N TYR A 115 5.02 11.43 13.31
CA TYR A 115 5.39 12.16 12.11
C TYR A 115 4.25 13.09 11.71
N ARG A 116 4.59 14.35 11.42
CA ARG A 116 3.64 15.36 10.91
C ARG A 116 4.19 15.96 9.63
N PHE A 117 3.41 15.91 8.56
CA PHE A 117 3.81 16.39 7.24
C PHE A 117 3.13 17.73 6.94
N TYR A 118 3.93 18.76 6.69
CA TYR A 118 3.48 20.11 6.40
C TYR A 118 3.82 20.44 4.93
N TYR A 119 2.97 19.98 4.01
CA TYR A 119 3.19 20.16 2.57
C TYR A 119 3.25 21.63 2.13
N PRO A 120 2.35 22.53 2.57
CA PRO A 120 2.42 23.94 2.18
C PRO A 120 3.73 24.60 2.61
N ASP A 121 4.24 24.21 3.79
CA ASP A 121 5.45 24.77 4.38
C ASP A 121 6.73 24.01 3.99
N SER A 122 6.61 22.94 3.20
CA SER A 122 7.73 22.14 2.68
C SER A 122 8.65 21.54 3.76
N PHE A 123 8.09 21.06 4.87
CA PHE A 123 8.82 20.29 5.88
C PHE A 123 7.98 19.19 6.53
N PHE A 124 8.64 18.28 7.25
CA PHE A 124 7.98 17.36 8.17
C PHE A 124 8.78 17.22 9.46
N THR A 125 8.07 16.93 10.55
CA THR A 125 8.66 16.74 11.88
C THR A 125 8.51 15.30 12.33
N ILE A 126 9.49 14.83 13.10
CA ILE A 126 9.49 13.51 13.73
C ILE A 126 9.75 13.69 15.23
N ASP A 127 8.82 13.23 16.05
CA ASP A 127 8.92 13.17 17.51
C ASP A 127 9.24 11.73 17.92
N PHE A 128 10.47 11.47 18.37
CA PHE A 128 10.91 10.20 18.90
C PHE A 128 10.74 10.15 20.42
N MET A 129 10.14 9.06 20.91
CA MET A 129 9.87 8.82 22.32
C MET A 129 10.28 7.39 22.68
N ASP A 130 11.19 7.22 23.63
CA ASP A 130 11.41 5.92 24.26
C ASP A 130 10.23 5.61 25.20
N GLN A 131 9.63 4.43 25.07
CA GLN A 131 8.49 4.05 25.90
C GLN A 131 8.89 3.50 27.27
N LYS A 132 10.17 3.16 27.48
CA LYS A 132 10.70 2.74 28.78
C LYS A 132 11.24 3.93 29.58
N ASP A 133 11.69 4.99 28.90
CA ASP A 133 12.26 6.18 29.52
C ASP A 133 11.72 7.44 28.83
N THR A 134 10.67 8.02 29.40
CA THR A 134 9.99 9.19 28.83
C THR A 134 10.85 10.46 28.79
N THR A 135 11.99 10.48 29.47
CA THR A 135 12.96 11.58 29.40
C THR A 135 13.75 11.57 28.09
N ARG A 136 13.81 10.43 27.39
CA ARG A 136 14.45 10.28 26.08
C ARG A 136 13.48 10.69 24.98
N TYR A 137 13.44 11.98 24.75
CA TYR A 137 12.69 12.62 23.69
C TYR A 137 13.63 13.30 22.69
N ARG A 138 13.37 13.12 21.40
CA ARG A 138 14.11 13.81 20.33
C ARG A 138 13.15 14.25 19.25
N ARG A 139 13.18 15.53 18.90
CA ARG A 139 12.52 16.06 17.71
C ARG A 139 13.52 16.23 16.57
N VAL A 140 13.11 15.86 15.37
CA VAL A 140 13.85 16.11 14.12
C VAL A 140 12.92 16.83 13.16
N THR A 141 13.44 17.81 12.43
CA THR A 141 12.75 18.49 11.34
C THR A 141 13.53 18.25 10.06
N LEU A 142 12.84 17.82 9.00
CA LEU A 142 13.44 17.50 7.71
C LEU A 142 12.70 18.26 6.60
N PRO A 143 13.41 18.69 5.55
CA PRO A 143 12.78 19.33 4.40
C PRO A 143 11.92 18.33 3.63
N LEU A 144 10.81 18.82 3.08
CA LEU A 144 9.86 18.08 2.26
C LEU A 144 9.84 18.69 0.86
N LYS A 145 10.75 18.24 0.00
CA LYS A 145 10.88 18.76 -1.39
C LYS A 145 9.86 18.15 -2.36
N GLU A 146 9.32 17.00 -1.98
CA GLU A 146 8.39 16.18 -2.75
C GLU A 146 7.55 15.37 -1.75
N THR A 147 6.53 14.65 -2.22
CA THR A 147 5.81 13.70 -1.37
C THR A 147 6.77 12.61 -0.88
N VAL A 148 6.83 12.45 0.44
CA VAL A 148 7.62 11.41 1.10
C VAL A 148 6.66 10.37 1.65
N PHE A 149 6.78 9.13 1.19
CA PHE A 149 5.90 8.05 1.59
C PHE A 149 6.46 7.28 2.79
N ASP A 150 5.62 7.01 3.79
CA ASP A 150 5.87 5.96 4.77
C ASP A 150 5.54 4.57 4.18
N GLY A 151 5.77 3.50 4.96
CA GLY A 151 5.53 2.13 4.47
C GLY A 151 4.07 1.87 4.08
N ILE A 152 3.09 2.47 4.76
CA ILE A 152 1.66 2.31 4.48
C ILE A 152 1.27 3.15 3.27
N SER A 153 1.58 4.45 3.25
CA SER A 153 1.22 5.30 2.12
C SER A 153 1.91 4.87 0.82
N LEU A 154 3.11 4.28 0.88
CA LEU A 154 3.77 3.66 -0.29
C LEU A 154 2.95 2.50 -0.88
N ILE A 155 2.36 1.63 -0.03
CA ILE A 155 1.49 0.53 -0.48
C ILE A 155 0.26 1.11 -1.20
N PHE A 156 -0.36 2.16 -0.66
CA PHE A 156 -1.54 2.78 -1.29
C PHE A 156 -1.21 3.58 -2.55
N HIS A 157 -0.03 4.21 -2.60
CA HIS A 157 0.49 4.83 -3.82
C HIS A 157 0.61 3.80 -4.94
N ALA A 158 1.23 2.65 -4.65
CA ALA A 158 1.30 1.53 -5.59
C ALA A 158 -0.10 1.02 -5.98
N ARG A 159 -0.97 0.77 -5.00
CA ARG A 159 -2.34 0.27 -5.18
C ARG A 159 -3.19 1.16 -6.09
N SER A 160 -3.04 2.47 -6.00
CA SER A 160 -3.80 3.42 -6.82
C SER A 160 -3.36 3.47 -8.28
N ARG A 161 -2.09 3.13 -8.55
CA ARG A 161 -1.45 3.23 -9.86
C ARG A 161 -1.29 1.90 -10.58
N ILE A 162 -1.44 0.78 -9.86
CA ILE A 162 -1.13 -0.59 -10.30
C ILE A 162 -1.77 -1.02 -11.63
N ALA A 163 -2.91 -0.43 -12.00
CA ALA A 163 -3.59 -0.73 -13.25
C ALA A 163 -2.88 -0.19 -14.50
N LYS A 164 -2.04 0.84 -14.34
CA LYS A 164 -1.35 1.49 -15.45
C LYS A 164 -0.06 0.76 -15.78
N VAL A 165 0.33 0.76 -17.06
CA VAL A 165 1.70 0.42 -17.47
C VAL A 165 2.56 1.67 -17.35
N SER A 166 3.43 1.72 -16.34
CA SER A 166 4.24 2.92 -16.08
C SER A 166 5.42 2.62 -15.16
N LYS A 167 6.35 3.56 -15.04
CA LYS A 167 7.41 3.54 -14.04
C LYS A 167 7.27 4.75 -13.14
N ASP A 168 7.63 4.58 -11.87
CA ASP A 168 7.62 5.65 -10.89
C ASP A 168 8.84 5.53 -9.98
N THR A 169 9.33 6.67 -9.51
CA THR A 169 10.43 6.75 -8.56
C THR A 169 10.02 7.70 -7.46
N VAL A 170 9.79 7.15 -6.27
CA VAL A 170 9.28 7.91 -5.14
C VAL A 170 10.33 8.01 -4.04
N THR A 171 10.27 9.08 -3.25
CA THR A 171 10.99 9.18 -2.00
C THR A 171 10.18 8.54 -0.88
N SER A 172 10.81 7.68 -0.10
CA SER A 172 10.21 7.11 1.11
C SER A 172 11.06 7.38 2.33
N PHE A 173 10.40 7.48 3.48
CA PHE A 173 11.06 7.57 4.78
C PHE A 173 10.78 6.29 5.58
N LEU A 174 11.79 5.41 5.67
CA LEU A 174 11.69 4.14 6.37
C LEU A 174 12.83 4.02 7.37
N ASN A 175 12.51 3.63 8.61
CA ASN A 175 13.49 3.38 9.67
C ASN A 175 14.53 4.52 9.81
N ASP A 176 14.01 5.74 9.98
CA ASP A 176 14.76 6.97 10.19
C ASP A 176 15.65 7.41 9.01
N LYS A 177 15.40 6.91 7.81
CA LYS A 177 16.16 7.24 6.60
C LYS A 177 15.26 7.57 5.42
N LEU A 178 15.61 8.65 4.72
CA LEU A 178 15.12 8.90 3.36
C LEU A 178 15.84 7.98 2.37
N GLY A 179 15.11 7.50 1.38
CA GLY A 179 15.69 6.83 0.24
C GLY A 179 14.72 6.81 -0.94
N LYS A 180 15.16 6.20 -2.04
CA LYS A 180 14.35 6.04 -3.24
C LYS A 180 13.77 4.63 -3.33
N VAL A 181 12.53 4.54 -3.81
CA VAL A 181 11.88 3.30 -4.21
C VAL A 181 11.53 3.41 -5.69
N TYR A 182 12.01 2.44 -6.46
CA TYR A 182 11.73 2.34 -7.88
C TYR A 182 10.57 1.35 -8.07
N LEU A 183 9.55 1.75 -8.83
CA LEU A 183 8.31 1.00 -9.04
C LEU A 183 8.09 0.82 -10.55
N ASN A 184 7.91 -0.42 -10.99
CA ASN A 184 7.56 -0.77 -12.37
C ASN A 184 6.17 -1.41 -12.37
N TYR A 185 5.19 -0.69 -12.89
CA TYR A 185 3.82 -1.16 -13.03
C TYR A 185 3.62 -1.77 -14.41
N HIS A 186 3.12 -3.00 -14.45
CA HIS A 186 2.95 -3.77 -15.69
C HIS A 186 1.50 -3.87 -16.14
N GLY A 187 0.56 -3.26 -15.40
CA GLY A 187 -0.86 -3.41 -15.66
C GLY A 187 -1.35 -4.83 -15.38
N ALA A 188 -2.40 -5.24 -16.08
CA ALA A 188 -3.09 -6.50 -15.83
C ALA A 188 -2.52 -7.64 -16.67
N ASP A 189 -1.60 -8.40 -16.08
CA ASP A 189 -0.82 -9.40 -16.80
C ASP A 189 -0.62 -10.69 -16.00
N SER A 190 -1.54 -11.05 -15.10
CA SER A 190 -1.36 -12.25 -14.28
C SER A 190 -2.66 -12.88 -13.79
N LEU A 191 -2.72 -14.21 -13.87
CA LEU A 191 -3.56 -15.05 -13.02
C LEU A 191 -2.65 -15.67 -11.96
N ILE A 192 -2.91 -15.42 -10.67
CA ILE A 192 -2.10 -16.00 -9.60
C ILE A 192 -2.92 -16.90 -8.69
N HIS A 193 -2.27 -17.92 -8.16
CA HIS A 193 -2.81 -18.71 -7.07
C HIS A 193 -2.44 -18.08 -5.71
N VAL A 194 -3.43 -17.98 -4.81
CA VAL A 194 -3.30 -17.53 -3.42
C VAL A 194 -3.93 -18.62 -2.57
N SER A 195 -3.23 -19.18 -1.58
CA SER A 195 -3.76 -20.38 -0.89
C SER A 195 -5.14 -20.21 -0.25
N ALA A 196 -5.50 -18.99 0.14
CA ALA A 196 -6.79 -18.69 0.75
C ALA A 196 -7.96 -18.65 -0.26
N ILE A 197 -7.68 -18.69 -1.56
CA ILE A 197 -8.67 -18.62 -2.64
C ILE A 197 -8.53 -19.88 -3.51
N PRO A 198 -9.56 -20.74 -3.62
CA PRO A 198 -9.44 -22.03 -4.31
C PRO A 198 -9.08 -21.96 -5.80
N ARG A 199 -9.31 -20.81 -6.44
CA ARG A 199 -9.13 -20.59 -7.87
C ARG A 199 -8.08 -19.51 -8.14
N PRO A 200 -7.50 -19.45 -9.35
CA PRO A 200 -6.68 -18.33 -9.77
C PRO A 200 -7.43 -17.00 -9.66
N VAL A 201 -6.69 -15.93 -9.36
CA VAL A 201 -7.23 -14.58 -9.20
C VAL A 201 -6.63 -13.69 -10.29
N PRO A 202 -7.47 -13.06 -11.14
CA PRO A 202 -7.02 -12.00 -12.05
C PRO A 202 -6.33 -10.89 -11.26
N SER A 203 -5.12 -10.52 -11.69
CA SER A 203 -4.22 -9.68 -10.92
C SER A 203 -3.46 -8.68 -11.78
N TYR A 204 -3.17 -7.53 -11.19
CA TYR A 204 -2.14 -6.63 -11.66
C TYR A 204 -0.78 -7.01 -11.07
N TYR A 205 0.30 -6.68 -11.77
CA TYR A 205 1.67 -7.00 -11.37
C TYR A 205 2.55 -5.75 -11.22
N ILE A 206 3.41 -5.76 -10.21
CA ILE A 206 4.45 -4.76 -9.96
C ILE A 206 5.75 -5.41 -9.51
N ASP A 207 6.86 -4.85 -9.94
CA ASP A 207 8.17 -5.09 -9.34
C ASP A 207 8.93 -3.79 -9.13
N GLY A 208 10.09 -3.90 -8.51
CA GLY A 208 10.89 -2.74 -8.23
C GLY A 208 12.03 -3.01 -7.27
N VAL A 209 12.61 -1.93 -6.76
CA VAL A 209 13.75 -1.98 -5.82
C VAL A 209 13.57 -0.94 -4.72
N ILE A 210 13.67 -1.39 -3.47
CA ILE A 210 13.72 -0.54 -2.29
C ILE A 210 15.20 -0.24 -1.99
N ASN A 211 15.68 0.94 -2.36
CA ASN A 211 17.08 1.35 -2.16
C ASN A 211 17.30 1.97 -0.78
N MET A 212 16.81 1.29 0.26
CA MET A 212 17.02 1.61 1.66
C MET A 212 16.66 0.38 2.52
N LYS A 213 16.86 0.46 3.84
CA LYS A 213 16.44 -0.57 4.78
C LYS A 213 15.19 -0.14 5.52
N GLY A 214 14.10 -0.86 5.34
CA GLY A 214 12.88 -0.73 6.12
C GLY A 214 12.86 -1.60 7.38
N ILE A 215 11.66 -1.73 7.95
CA ILE A 215 11.38 -2.60 9.10
C ILE A 215 11.78 -4.04 8.78
N ALA A 216 12.29 -4.77 9.78
CA ALA A 216 12.82 -6.13 9.59
C ALA A 216 13.86 -6.24 8.45
N GLY A 217 14.57 -5.14 8.13
CA GLY A 217 15.58 -5.14 7.08
C GLY A 217 15.02 -5.33 5.67
N VAL A 218 13.73 -5.05 5.43
CA VAL A 218 13.14 -5.03 4.09
C VAL A 218 14.00 -4.13 3.18
N THR A 219 14.49 -4.66 2.07
CA THR A 219 15.38 -3.93 1.15
C THR A 219 15.47 -4.63 -0.20
N GLY A 220 16.07 -3.98 -1.20
CA GLY A 220 16.42 -4.62 -2.46
C GLY A 220 15.20 -4.91 -3.35
N PRO A 221 15.30 -5.90 -4.25
CA PRO A 221 14.26 -6.17 -5.23
C PRO A 221 13.00 -6.74 -4.57
N PHE A 222 11.85 -6.38 -5.12
CA PHE A 222 10.55 -6.94 -4.73
C PHE A 222 9.69 -7.26 -5.94
N LYS A 223 8.68 -8.10 -5.71
CA LYS A 223 7.58 -8.37 -6.65
C LYS A 223 6.27 -8.37 -5.88
N GLY A 224 5.18 -7.95 -6.50
CA GLY A 224 3.87 -7.88 -5.88
C GLY A 224 2.74 -8.06 -6.87
N TRP A 225 1.62 -8.57 -6.37
CA TRP A 225 0.37 -8.70 -7.13
C TRP A 225 -0.79 -8.12 -6.33
N PHE A 226 -1.69 -7.47 -7.05
CA PHE A 226 -2.91 -6.85 -6.51
C PHE A 226 -4.10 -7.41 -7.29
N ALA A 227 -5.24 -7.60 -6.65
CA ALA A 227 -6.42 -8.13 -7.36
C ALA A 227 -6.89 -7.16 -8.46
N ARG A 228 -7.37 -7.70 -9.57
CA ARG A 228 -7.88 -6.93 -10.71
C ARG A 228 -9.34 -6.53 -10.51
N ASP A 229 -9.58 -5.67 -9.53
CA ASP A 229 -10.87 -5.02 -9.28
C ASP A 229 -10.69 -3.54 -8.91
N ALA A 230 -11.74 -2.85 -8.42
CA ALA A 230 -11.65 -1.45 -8.02
C ALA A 230 -10.97 -1.24 -6.65
N GLN A 231 -11.09 -2.23 -5.76
CA GLN A 231 -10.50 -2.23 -4.43
C GLN A 231 -9.00 -2.53 -4.49
N ARG A 232 -8.59 -3.41 -5.39
CA ARG A 232 -7.20 -3.79 -5.67
C ARG A 232 -6.43 -4.21 -4.41
N PRO A 233 -6.91 -5.12 -3.55
CA PRO A 233 -6.13 -5.52 -2.38
C PRO A 233 -4.83 -6.21 -2.83
N PRO A 234 -3.70 -5.97 -2.12
CA PRO A 234 -2.50 -6.76 -2.31
C PRO A 234 -2.81 -8.23 -2.02
N LEU A 235 -2.38 -9.12 -2.90
CA LEU A 235 -2.63 -10.56 -2.83
C LEU A 235 -1.40 -11.33 -2.38
N LYS A 236 -0.23 -10.98 -2.93
CA LYS A 236 1.03 -11.67 -2.72
C LYS A 236 2.20 -10.73 -2.96
N ALA A 237 3.29 -10.89 -2.23
CA ALA A 237 4.54 -10.20 -2.47
C ALA A 237 5.76 -11.09 -2.17
N TYR A 238 6.81 -10.94 -2.97
CA TYR A 238 8.15 -11.44 -2.68
C TYR A 238 9.03 -10.27 -2.25
N LEU A 239 9.68 -10.41 -1.09
CA LEU A 239 10.47 -9.37 -0.47
C LEU A 239 11.79 -9.95 0.03
N LYS A 240 12.87 -9.17 0.02
CA LYS A 240 14.09 -9.50 0.74
C LYS A 240 14.11 -8.80 2.10
N VAL A 241 14.33 -9.58 3.15
CA VAL A 241 14.43 -9.15 4.56
C VAL A 241 15.72 -9.67 5.19
N PHE A 242 15.90 -9.43 6.50
CA PHE A 242 17.12 -9.82 7.20
C PHE A 242 17.43 -11.33 7.18
N VAL A 243 16.42 -12.20 7.15
CA VAL A 243 16.58 -13.66 7.06
C VAL A 243 16.67 -14.19 5.63
N GLY A 244 16.60 -13.32 4.61
CA GLY A 244 16.60 -13.70 3.20
C GLY A 244 15.28 -13.36 2.50
N ASN A 245 14.89 -14.16 1.52
CA ASN A 245 13.68 -13.91 0.73
C ASN A 245 12.45 -14.47 1.44
N VAL A 246 11.41 -13.66 1.55
CA VAL A 246 10.13 -14.01 2.16
C VAL A 246 8.97 -13.81 1.20
N ILE A 247 7.90 -14.54 1.47
CA ILE A 247 6.62 -14.41 0.78
C ILE A 247 5.60 -13.88 1.78
N ALA A 248 5.02 -12.73 1.50
CA ALA A 248 3.79 -12.28 2.16
C ALA A 248 2.61 -12.68 1.27
N GLU A 249 1.68 -13.48 1.79
CA GLU A 249 0.51 -13.95 1.03
C GLU A 249 -0.77 -13.70 1.82
N LEU A 250 -1.80 -13.21 1.13
CA LEU A 250 -3.12 -12.98 1.72
C LEU A 250 -3.67 -14.30 2.30
N GLU A 251 -4.10 -14.23 3.55
CA GLU A 251 -4.61 -15.36 4.32
C GLU A 251 -6.10 -15.22 4.64
N SER A 252 -6.56 -14.02 4.96
CA SER A 252 -7.97 -13.74 5.21
C SER A 252 -8.29 -12.26 4.99
N TRP A 253 -9.57 -11.95 4.81
CA TRP A 253 -10.03 -10.59 4.57
C TRP A 253 -11.43 -10.32 5.12
N LYS A 254 -11.76 -9.03 5.28
CA LYS A 254 -13.11 -8.52 5.49
C LYS A 254 -13.37 -7.36 4.52
N LYS A 255 -14.63 -7.20 4.13
CA LYS A 255 -15.08 -6.14 3.20
C LYS A 255 -14.34 -6.16 1.86
N TRP A 256 -14.05 -7.35 1.34
CA TRP A 256 -13.59 -7.58 -0.03
C TRP A 256 -14.27 -8.82 -0.58
N GLN A 257 -14.63 -8.78 -1.86
CA GLN A 257 -15.18 -9.90 -2.61
C GLN A 257 -14.24 -10.19 -3.79
N PRO A 258 -13.50 -11.30 -3.78
CA PRO A 258 -12.57 -11.61 -4.86
C PRO A 258 -13.28 -11.64 -6.22
N PRO A 259 -12.70 -11.00 -7.26
CA PRO A 259 -13.30 -10.96 -8.58
C PRO A 259 -13.45 -12.38 -9.12
N ARG A 260 -14.60 -12.68 -9.72
CA ARG A 260 -14.81 -13.94 -10.47
C ARG A 260 -14.21 -13.78 -11.87
N GLU A 261 -13.73 -14.87 -12.43
CA GLU A 261 -13.45 -14.94 -13.87
C GLU A 261 -14.75 -14.75 -14.66
#